data_AF-A0A941JNQ7-F1
#
_entry.id   AF-A0A941JNQ7-F1
#
_cell.length_a   1.000
_cell.length_b   1.000
_cell.length_c   1.000
_cell.angle_alpha   90.00
_cell.angle_beta   90.00
_cell.angle_gamma   90.00
#
_symmetry.space_group_name_H-M   'P 1'
#
loop_
_entity.id
_entity.type
_entity.pdbx_description
1 polymer ?
#
loop_
_entity_poly.entity_id
_entity_poly.type
_entity_poly.pdbx_seq_one_letter_code
_entity_poly.pdbx_strand_id
1 'polypeptide(L)'
;VTVTINGTNDAPVISGQATGEVTDGGSTSTTGQLSKTDVDVNDTHTWSVSNDGKGKYGTFTVDQTGKWTYNLDGANTDVKGLKTGESITETFTVYVDDGKGGKTPETITVTINGTDDGAVITPSKPGDDKGTVKEDEISTATGKLDVVDPDKGEAVFKPQTDFKGEHGTFSIDANGKWTYTLDDTDPEVQALGAKDFLTEKFTVTTADGTTGTVTITINGTNDKPTITGQAAGDVTEDKV
;
A
#
# COMPACT_ATOMS: atom_id res chain seq x y z
N VAL A 1 73.02 30.99 -20.31
CA VAL A 1 72.50 30.03 -19.31
C VAL A 1 71.02 29.87 -19.59
N THR A 2 70.58 28.65 -19.83
CA THR A 2 69.15 28.33 -20.01
C THR A 2 68.72 27.56 -18.77
N VAL A 3 67.67 28.03 -18.09
CA VAL A 3 67.07 27.32 -16.95
C VAL A 3 65.79 26.68 -17.45
N THR A 4 65.69 25.36 -17.32
CA THR A 4 64.47 24.62 -17.61
C THR A 4 63.75 24.35 -16.28
N ILE A 5 62.49 24.71 -16.19
CA ILE A 5 61.61 24.39 -15.06
C ILE A 5 60.67 23.29 -15.54
N ASN A 6 60.63 22.17 -14.81
CA ASN A 6 59.70 21.08 -15.05
C ASN A 6 58.56 21.16 -14.04
N GLY A 7 57.33 21.30 -14.50
CA GLY A 7 56.14 21.19 -13.67
C GLY A 7 55.79 19.73 -13.36
N THR A 8 54.92 19.54 -12.37
CA THR A 8 54.24 18.27 -12.06
C THR A 8 52.76 18.40 -12.39
N ASN A 9 52.08 17.28 -12.63
CA ASN A 9 50.63 17.27 -12.82
C ASN A 9 49.91 17.29 -11.47
N ASP A 10 48.90 18.13 -11.36
CA ASP A 10 47.99 18.25 -10.23
C ASP A 10 46.61 17.71 -10.60
N ALA A 11 45.91 17.08 -9.66
CA ALA A 11 44.58 16.55 -9.94
C ALA A 11 43.51 17.67 -9.91
N PRO A 12 42.46 17.58 -10.73
CA PRO A 12 41.38 18.56 -10.72
C PRO A 12 40.63 18.53 -9.39
N VAL A 13 39.96 19.64 -9.03
CA VAL A 13 39.10 19.73 -7.85
C VAL A 13 37.65 19.90 -8.28
N ILE A 14 36.74 19.11 -7.69
CA ILE A 14 35.29 19.19 -7.93
C ILE A 14 34.62 20.02 -6.83
N SER A 15 33.62 20.82 -7.21
CA SER A 15 32.74 21.54 -6.28
C SER A 15 31.33 21.66 -6.87
N GLY A 16 30.36 22.19 -6.11
CA GLY A 16 29.00 22.44 -6.58
C GLY A 16 27.94 21.65 -5.82
N GLN A 17 26.82 21.38 -6.46
CA GLN A 17 25.69 20.68 -5.85
C GLN A 17 25.89 19.16 -5.92
N ALA A 18 26.12 18.54 -4.76
CA ALA A 18 26.35 17.11 -4.62
C ALA A 18 25.15 16.33 -4.03
N THR A 19 23.98 16.97 -3.93
CA THR A 19 22.76 16.35 -3.43
C THR A 19 21.55 16.64 -4.31
N GLY A 20 20.62 15.69 -4.35
CA GLY A 20 19.33 15.81 -5.01
C GLY A 20 18.24 15.14 -4.19
N GLU A 21 17.00 15.47 -4.49
CA GLU A 21 15.82 14.91 -3.82
C GLU A 21 14.72 14.65 -4.84
N VAL A 22 14.06 13.51 -4.71
CA VAL A 22 12.89 13.09 -5.48
C VAL A 22 11.86 12.47 -4.53
N THR A 23 10.64 12.30 -5.00
CA THR A 23 9.55 11.75 -4.20
C THR A 23 8.74 10.79 -5.04
N ASP A 24 8.40 9.62 -4.48
CA ASP A 24 7.54 8.66 -5.16
C ASP A 24 6.18 9.28 -5.49
N GLY A 25 5.61 8.94 -6.66
CA GLY A 25 4.35 9.52 -7.16
C GLY A 25 4.38 11.04 -7.43
N GLY A 26 5.47 11.73 -7.11
CA GLY A 26 5.64 13.19 -7.19
C GLY A 26 6.71 13.61 -8.19
N SER A 27 7.67 14.43 -7.74
CA SER A 27 8.80 14.84 -8.57
C SER A 27 9.79 13.69 -8.72
N THR A 28 9.75 13.01 -9.86
CA THR A 28 10.57 11.81 -10.16
C THR A 28 11.91 12.13 -10.82
N SER A 29 12.26 13.41 -10.95
CA SER A 29 13.55 13.83 -11.53
C SER A 29 14.14 14.97 -10.73
N THR A 30 15.47 14.99 -10.62
CA THR A 30 16.21 16.06 -9.96
C THR A 30 17.54 16.31 -10.67
N THR A 31 18.02 17.54 -10.61
CA THR A 31 19.24 17.97 -11.32
C THR A 31 20.12 18.81 -10.41
N GLY A 32 21.40 18.87 -10.74
CA GLY A 32 22.33 19.80 -10.12
C GLY A 32 23.52 20.08 -11.02
N GLN A 33 24.39 20.97 -10.55
CA GLN A 33 25.55 21.44 -11.30
C GLN A 33 26.81 21.24 -10.47
N LEU A 34 27.77 20.51 -11.04
CA LEU A 34 29.13 20.46 -10.56
C LEU A 34 30.01 21.41 -11.36
N SER A 35 31.09 21.85 -10.72
CA SER A 35 32.16 22.66 -11.30
C SER A 35 33.48 21.98 -11.06
N LYS A 36 34.46 22.28 -11.91
CA LYS A 36 35.83 21.81 -11.79
C LYS A 36 36.81 22.98 -11.84
N THR A 37 37.90 22.87 -11.10
CA THR A 37 39.06 23.77 -11.17
C THR A 37 40.33 22.96 -11.24
N ASP A 38 41.32 23.46 -11.97
CA ASP A 38 42.62 22.84 -12.10
C ASP A 38 43.71 23.92 -12.17
N VAL A 39 44.86 23.67 -11.54
CA VAL A 39 46.00 24.60 -11.55
C VAL A 39 46.80 24.47 -12.84
N ASP A 40 46.73 23.32 -13.51
CA ASP A 40 47.42 23.05 -14.77
C ASP A 40 46.65 23.63 -15.96
N VAL A 41 47.19 24.70 -16.54
CA VAL A 41 46.51 25.51 -17.57
C VAL A 41 46.36 24.84 -18.95
N ASN A 42 46.99 23.68 -19.16
CA ASN A 42 46.98 22.97 -20.44
C ASN A 42 46.20 21.64 -20.39
N ASP A 43 45.49 21.40 -19.29
CA ASP A 43 44.77 20.15 -19.07
C ASP A 43 43.39 20.17 -19.70
N THR A 44 42.88 18.97 -19.97
CA THR A 44 41.57 18.77 -20.57
C THR A 44 40.68 18.03 -19.60
N HIS A 45 39.53 18.57 -19.24
CA HIS A 45 38.65 17.93 -18.27
C HIS A 45 37.50 17.18 -18.92
N THR A 46 37.37 15.90 -18.58
CA THR A 46 36.25 15.06 -19.03
C THR A 46 35.45 14.53 -17.85
N TRP A 47 34.12 14.65 -17.94
CA TRP A 47 33.20 14.14 -16.94
C TRP A 47 32.76 12.71 -17.27
N SER A 48 32.64 11.87 -16.24
CA SER A 48 32.08 10.51 -16.35
C SER A 48 31.38 10.12 -15.05
N VAL A 49 30.55 9.08 -15.09
CA VAL A 49 29.88 8.51 -13.91
C VAL A 49 30.17 7.01 -13.82
N SER A 50 30.24 6.48 -12.60
CA SER A 50 30.37 5.03 -12.36
C SER A 50 29.17 4.25 -12.88
N ASN A 51 29.40 2.97 -13.21
CA ASN A 51 28.37 2.00 -13.60
C ASN A 51 27.43 2.46 -14.74
N ASP A 52 27.94 3.29 -15.66
CA ASP A 52 27.15 3.92 -16.73
C ASP A 52 25.90 4.66 -16.21
N GLY A 53 25.93 5.13 -14.96
CA GLY A 53 24.80 5.82 -14.33
C GLY A 53 23.62 4.93 -13.96
N LYS A 54 23.77 3.60 -13.99
CA LYS A 54 22.70 2.67 -13.59
C LYS A 54 22.65 2.57 -12.06
N GLY A 55 21.52 2.93 -11.48
CA GLY A 55 21.18 2.72 -10.08
C GLY A 55 20.31 1.49 -9.87
N LYS A 56 20.05 1.20 -8.60
CA LYS A 56 19.02 0.28 -8.12
C LYS A 56 17.62 0.91 -8.21
N TYR A 57 17.47 2.20 -7.87
CA TYR A 57 16.16 2.87 -7.80
C TYR A 57 15.90 3.82 -8.97
N GLY A 58 16.93 4.18 -9.72
CA GLY A 58 16.79 5.06 -10.87
C GLY A 58 18.02 5.06 -11.78
N THR A 59 18.11 6.10 -12.60
CA THR A 59 19.22 6.32 -13.53
C THR A 59 19.80 7.70 -13.35
N PHE A 60 21.11 7.81 -13.57
CA PHE A 60 21.88 9.03 -13.40
C PHE A 60 22.66 9.36 -14.68
N THR A 61 22.79 10.63 -14.98
CA THR A 61 23.64 11.12 -16.07
C THR A 61 24.41 12.34 -15.62
N VAL A 62 25.59 12.56 -16.20
CA VAL A 62 26.37 13.79 -16.09
C VAL A 62 26.86 14.18 -17.48
N ASP A 63 26.65 15.43 -17.88
CA ASP A 63 27.17 15.95 -19.14
C ASP A 63 28.56 16.57 -18.97
N GLN A 64 29.19 16.95 -20.09
CA GLN A 64 30.54 17.53 -20.07
C GLN A 64 30.59 18.96 -19.49
N THR A 65 29.44 19.58 -19.20
CA THR A 65 29.39 20.84 -18.45
C THR A 65 29.44 20.61 -16.94
N GLY A 66 29.28 19.36 -16.48
CA GLY A 66 29.14 19.00 -15.06
C GLY A 66 27.69 19.05 -14.57
N LYS A 67 26.73 19.28 -15.47
CA LYS A 67 25.31 19.20 -15.12
C LYS A 67 24.94 17.73 -15.02
N TRP A 68 24.36 17.35 -13.90
CA TRP A 68 23.86 16.01 -13.67
C TRP A 68 22.35 15.97 -13.57
N THR A 69 21.77 14.81 -13.88
CA THR A 69 20.34 14.52 -13.80
C THR A 69 20.14 13.12 -13.27
N TYR A 70 19.29 12.99 -12.25
CA TYR A 70 18.78 11.73 -11.74
C TYR A 70 17.30 11.59 -12.12
N ASN A 71 16.91 10.39 -12.59
CA ASN A 71 15.52 10.03 -12.85
C ASN A 71 15.18 8.76 -12.06
N LEU A 72 14.19 8.86 -11.19
CA LEU A 72 13.63 7.78 -10.40
C LEU A 72 12.86 6.80 -11.31
N ASP A 73 13.03 5.50 -11.10
CA ASP A 73 12.16 4.48 -11.67
C ASP A 73 10.87 4.38 -10.84
N GLY A 74 9.80 5.01 -11.30
CA GLY A 74 8.50 5.02 -10.62
C GLY A 74 7.81 3.65 -10.55
N ALA A 75 8.34 2.61 -11.22
CA ALA A 75 7.84 1.24 -11.10
C ALA A 75 8.62 0.40 -10.07
N ASN A 76 9.66 0.97 -9.45
CA ASN A 76 10.48 0.25 -8.49
C ASN A 76 9.70 -0.09 -7.21
N THR A 77 9.56 -1.37 -6.90
CA THR A 77 8.74 -1.84 -5.77
C THR A 77 9.30 -1.46 -4.40
N ASP A 78 10.62 -1.26 -4.26
CA ASP A 78 11.19 -0.80 -3.00
C ASP A 78 10.84 0.67 -2.74
N VAL A 79 10.78 1.48 -3.81
CA VAL A 79 10.38 2.90 -3.75
C VAL A 79 8.89 3.02 -3.49
N LYS A 80 8.07 2.24 -4.19
CA LYS A 80 6.62 2.15 -4.03
C LYS A 80 6.17 1.66 -2.65
N GLY A 81 7.06 1.01 -1.91
CA GLY A 81 6.77 0.55 -0.56
C GLY A 81 7.15 1.54 0.54
N LEU A 82 7.62 2.74 0.18
CA LEU A 82 8.00 3.77 1.14
C LEU A 82 6.82 4.66 1.47
N LYS A 83 6.57 4.79 2.77
CA LYS A 83 5.52 5.67 3.30
C LYS A 83 5.99 7.10 3.48
N THR A 84 5.04 7.98 3.73
CA THR A 84 5.30 9.36 4.12
C THR A 84 6.21 9.42 5.34
N GLY A 85 7.34 10.12 5.19
CA GLY A 85 8.36 10.23 6.24
C GLY A 85 9.44 9.13 6.20
N GLU A 86 9.27 8.10 5.39
CA GLU A 86 10.34 7.15 5.05
C GLU A 86 11.15 7.67 3.86
N SER A 87 12.43 7.34 3.84
CA SER A 87 13.31 7.66 2.71
C SER A 87 14.41 6.62 2.56
N ILE A 88 14.89 6.50 1.32
CA ILE A 88 16.09 5.75 0.98
C ILE A 88 17.04 6.67 0.22
N THR A 89 18.33 6.37 0.29
CA THR A 89 19.34 7.13 -0.45
C THR A 89 19.97 6.26 -1.53
N GLU A 90 20.34 6.91 -2.62
CA GLU A 90 21.11 6.33 -3.71
C GLU A 90 22.32 7.21 -4.01
N THR A 91 23.48 6.59 -4.20
CA THR A 91 24.72 7.31 -4.44
C THR A 91 25.29 6.99 -5.81
N PHE A 92 25.82 8.02 -6.47
CA PHE A 92 26.53 7.92 -7.73
C PHE A 92 27.89 8.58 -7.60
N THR A 93 28.94 7.94 -8.11
CA THR A 93 30.28 8.54 -8.12
C THR A 93 30.54 9.12 -9.50
N VAL A 94 30.65 10.44 -9.56
CA VAL A 94 31.06 11.19 -10.74
C VAL A 94 32.57 11.38 -10.70
N TYR A 95 33.21 11.45 -11.87
CA TYR A 95 34.64 11.71 -11.98
C TYR A 95 34.92 12.86 -12.94
N VAL A 96 35.96 13.62 -12.64
CA VAL A 96 36.65 14.50 -13.60
C VAL A 96 38.05 13.95 -13.82
N ASP A 97 38.41 13.70 -15.09
CA ASP A 97 39.73 13.27 -15.53
C ASP A 97 40.39 14.40 -16.32
N ASP A 98 41.65 14.74 -15.99
CA ASP A 98 42.44 15.83 -16.60
C ASP A 98 43.15 15.43 -17.91
N GLY A 99 43.10 14.15 -18.30
CA GLY A 99 43.76 13.61 -19.48
C GLY A 99 45.28 13.48 -19.36
N LYS A 100 45.84 13.75 -18.18
CA LYS A 100 47.28 13.69 -17.84
C LYS A 100 47.59 12.74 -16.68
N GLY A 101 46.56 12.16 -16.07
CA GLY A 101 46.67 11.10 -15.06
C GLY A 101 46.06 11.48 -13.72
N GLY A 102 45.60 12.72 -13.52
CA GLY A 102 44.79 13.14 -12.39
C GLY A 102 43.31 12.85 -12.64
N LYS A 103 42.70 12.17 -11.68
CA LYS A 103 41.28 11.83 -11.70
C LYS A 103 40.68 12.01 -10.32
N THR A 104 39.65 12.83 -10.24
CA THR A 104 39.01 13.19 -8.97
C THR A 104 37.58 12.66 -8.93
N PRO A 105 37.21 11.86 -7.92
CA PRO A 105 35.83 11.43 -7.69
C PRO A 105 35.04 12.47 -6.88
N GLU A 106 33.74 12.56 -7.14
CA GLU A 106 32.76 13.24 -6.30
C GLU A 106 31.53 12.34 -6.12
N THR A 107 31.02 12.24 -4.90
CA THR A 107 29.83 11.41 -4.60
C THR A 107 28.58 12.27 -4.57
N ILE A 108 27.64 11.97 -5.45
CA ILE A 108 26.32 12.59 -5.48
C ILE A 108 25.35 11.69 -4.70
N THR A 109 24.64 12.26 -3.73
CA THR A 109 23.64 11.55 -2.94
C THR A 109 22.25 12.04 -3.30
N VAL A 110 21.40 11.12 -3.76
CA VAL A 110 19.99 11.39 -4.03
C VAL A 110 19.16 10.79 -2.91
N THR A 111 18.32 11.62 -2.26
CA THR A 111 17.31 11.16 -1.31
C THR A 111 16.00 10.91 -2.05
N ILE A 112 15.40 9.75 -1.83
CA ILE A 112 14.12 9.34 -2.41
C ILE A 112 13.13 9.22 -1.26
N ASN A 113 12.15 10.11 -1.23
CA ASN A 113 11.11 10.13 -0.20
C ASN A 113 9.90 9.30 -0.62
N GLY A 114 9.31 8.61 0.36
CA GLY A 114 8.05 7.88 0.20
C GLY A 114 6.80 8.76 0.25
N THR A 115 5.69 8.15 -0.14
CA THR A 115 4.33 8.69 -0.09
C THR A 115 3.37 7.57 0.29
N ASP A 116 2.35 7.88 1.09
CA ASP A 116 1.33 6.89 1.41
C ASP A 116 0.47 6.61 0.18
N ASP A 117 0.35 5.34 -0.19
CA ASP A 117 -0.56 4.81 -1.19
C ASP A 117 -1.79 4.21 -0.50
N GLY A 118 -2.98 4.40 -1.08
CA GLY A 118 -4.20 3.83 -0.49
C GLY A 118 -4.36 2.34 -0.83
N ALA A 119 -4.78 1.54 0.14
CA ALA A 119 -5.12 0.14 -0.10
C ALA A 119 -6.31 0.01 -1.06
N VAL A 120 -6.40 -1.14 -1.73
CA VAL A 120 -7.55 -1.54 -2.54
C VAL A 120 -8.09 -2.86 -2.00
N ILE A 121 -9.34 -2.85 -1.55
CA ILE A 121 -10.07 -4.01 -1.04
C ILE A 121 -10.97 -4.57 -2.13
N THR A 122 -10.87 -5.87 -2.40
CA THR A 122 -11.72 -6.57 -3.39
C THR A 122 -12.25 -7.90 -2.84
N PRO A 123 -13.43 -8.38 -3.29
CA PRO A 123 -13.84 -9.75 -3.04
C PRO A 123 -12.83 -10.73 -3.66
N SER A 124 -12.43 -11.77 -2.93
CA SER A 124 -11.51 -12.79 -3.47
C SER A 124 -12.14 -13.61 -4.59
N LYS A 125 -13.45 -13.78 -4.52
CA LYS A 125 -14.31 -14.23 -5.61
C LYS A 125 -15.53 -13.30 -5.71
N PRO A 126 -16.17 -13.17 -6.88
CA PRO A 126 -17.38 -12.38 -7.02
C PRO A 126 -18.44 -12.79 -5.97
N GLY A 127 -18.85 -11.84 -5.13
CA GLY A 127 -19.82 -12.04 -4.06
C GLY A 127 -19.23 -12.37 -2.68
N ASP A 128 -17.91 -12.53 -2.53
CA ASP A 128 -17.27 -12.74 -1.22
C ASP A 128 -17.34 -11.51 -0.30
N ASP A 129 -17.84 -10.36 -0.78
CA ASP A 129 -18.26 -9.20 0.01
C ASP A 129 -19.69 -9.31 0.54
N LYS A 130 -20.35 -10.45 0.32
CA LYS A 130 -21.73 -10.70 0.71
C LYS A 130 -21.86 -12.07 1.38
N GLY A 131 -22.75 -12.14 2.35
CA GLY A 131 -23.13 -13.38 3.03
C GLY A 131 -24.63 -13.57 3.01
N THR A 132 -25.08 -14.81 3.08
CA THR A 132 -26.50 -15.13 3.25
C THR A 132 -26.64 -16.21 4.30
N VAL A 133 -27.47 -15.91 5.29
CA VAL A 133 -27.93 -16.85 6.32
C VAL A 133 -29.45 -16.96 6.24
N LYS A 134 -29.99 -17.94 6.93
CA LYS A 134 -31.41 -18.20 6.95
C LYS A 134 -31.80 -18.69 8.33
N GLU A 135 -32.78 -18.02 8.91
CA GLU A 135 -33.42 -18.40 10.18
C GLU A 135 -33.69 -19.91 10.22
N ASP A 136 -33.46 -20.54 11.38
CA ASP A 136 -33.70 -21.96 11.67
C ASP A 136 -32.98 -23.01 10.78
N GLU A 137 -32.27 -22.57 9.73
CA GLU A 137 -31.68 -23.46 8.72
C GLU A 137 -30.17 -23.27 8.56
N ILE A 138 -29.72 -22.03 8.39
CA ILE A 138 -28.33 -21.69 8.07
C ILE A 138 -27.88 -20.54 8.97
N SER A 139 -27.15 -20.88 10.03
CA SER A 139 -26.71 -19.90 11.03
C SER A 139 -25.38 -19.22 10.70
N THR A 140 -24.64 -19.65 9.66
CA THR A 140 -23.30 -19.10 9.36
C THR A 140 -23.13 -18.75 7.89
N ALA A 141 -22.45 -17.63 7.65
CA ALA A 141 -21.94 -17.25 6.34
C ALA A 141 -20.44 -16.96 6.44
N THR A 142 -19.70 -17.24 5.37
CA THR A 142 -18.26 -16.98 5.30
C THR A 142 -17.88 -16.44 3.94
N GLY A 143 -16.76 -15.73 3.88
CA GLY A 143 -16.17 -15.27 2.63
C GLY A 143 -14.73 -14.84 2.84
N LYS A 144 -14.14 -14.27 1.79
CA LYS A 144 -12.77 -13.76 1.82
C LYS A 144 -12.66 -12.47 1.03
N LEU A 145 -12.14 -11.43 1.67
CA LEU A 145 -11.66 -10.24 0.98
C LEU A 145 -10.15 -10.35 0.73
N ASP A 146 -9.73 -9.78 -0.39
CA ASP A 146 -8.33 -9.53 -0.73
C ASP A 146 -8.05 -8.04 -0.54
N VAL A 147 -6.81 -7.74 -0.15
CA VAL A 147 -6.29 -6.38 -0.03
C VAL A 147 -4.98 -6.32 -0.79
N VAL A 148 -4.80 -5.28 -1.58
CA VAL A 148 -3.51 -4.90 -2.14
C VAL A 148 -3.17 -3.50 -1.68
N ASP A 149 -1.91 -3.29 -1.32
CA ASP A 149 -1.39 -2.01 -0.87
C ASP A 149 0.08 -1.94 -1.31
N PRO A 150 0.49 -0.91 -2.07
CA PRO A 150 1.90 -0.70 -2.41
C PRO A 150 2.79 -0.52 -1.17
N ASP A 151 2.26 0.10 -0.11
CA ASP A 151 3.02 0.41 1.09
C ASP A 151 3.43 -0.83 1.85
N LYS A 152 4.72 -0.87 2.22
CA LYS A 152 5.31 -2.09 2.75
C LYS A 152 4.67 -2.48 4.09
N GLY A 153 3.92 -3.57 4.06
CA GLY A 153 3.28 -4.16 5.23
C GLY A 153 1.87 -3.64 5.52
N GLU A 154 1.29 -2.81 4.64
CA GLU A 154 -0.05 -2.24 4.85
C GLU A 154 -1.17 -3.04 4.17
N ALA A 155 -0.81 -4.00 3.31
CA ALA A 155 -1.71 -4.96 2.66
C ALA A 155 -2.26 -6.03 3.62
N VAL A 156 -2.89 -5.62 4.73
CA VAL A 156 -3.51 -6.48 5.74
C VAL A 156 -4.76 -5.83 6.32
N PHE A 157 -5.72 -6.65 6.77
CA PHE A 157 -6.88 -6.16 7.52
C PHE A 157 -6.57 -5.99 9.00
N LYS A 158 -7.21 -5.00 9.64
CA LYS A 158 -7.32 -4.92 11.10
C LYS A 158 -8.33 -5.98 11.56
N PRO A 159 -7.91 -7.00 12.33
CA PRO A 159 -8.82 -8.06 12.73
C PRO A 159 -9.99 -7.54 13.57
N GLN A 160 -11.17 -8.09 13.32
CA GLN A 160 -12.34 -7.94 14.19
C GLN A 160 -12.72 -9.34 14.68
N THR A 161 -13.00 -9.48 15.96
CA THR A 161 -13.34 -10.76 16.58
C THR A 161 -14.64 -10.60 17.34
N ASP A 162 -15.61 -11.46 17.03
CA ASP A 162 -16.95 -11.49 17.63
C ASP A 162 -17.57 -10.10 17.74
N PHE A 163 -17.39 -9.28 16.71
CA PHE A 163 -17.99 -7.96 16.62
C PHE A 163 -19.51 -8.12 16.64
N LYS A 164 -20.15 -7.61 17.69
CA LYS A 164 -21.59 -7.73 17.87
C LYS A 164 -22.32 -6.83 16.87
N GLY A 165 -23.01 -7.46 15.94
CA GLY A 165 -24.00 -6.84 15.05
C GLY A 165 -25.36 -6.69 15.74
N GLU A 166 -26.36 -6.34 14.93
CA GLU A 166 -27.74 -6.23 15.39
C GLU A 166 -28.36 -7.62 15.60
N HIS A 167 -28.14 -8.55 14.65
CA HIS A 167 -28.77 -9.88 14.63
C HIS A 167 -27.76 -11.04 14.70
N GLY A 168 -26.49 -10.76 15.01
CA GLY A 168 -25.46 -11.78 15.05
C GLY A 168 -24.07 -11.25 15.41
N THR A 169 -23.05 -12.05 15.14
CA THR A 169 -21.65 -11.68 15.35
C THR A 169 -20.82 -11.82 14.07
N PHE A 170 -19.93 -10.86 13.85
CA PHE A 170 -19.03 -10.81 12.70
C PHE A 170 -17.57 -10.88 13.13
N SER A 171 -16.76 -11.64 12.41
CA SER A 171 -15.31 -11.68 12.57
C SER A 171 -14.62 -11.59 11.21
N ILE A 172 -13.47 -10.93 11.15
CA ILE A 172 -12.56 -10.96 10.00
C ILE A 172 -11.11 -11.06 10.51
N ASP A 173 -10.33 -11.95 9.91
CA ASP A 173 -8.90 -12.09 10.22
C ASP A 173 -8.02 -11.13 9.40
N ALA A 174 -6.73 -11.06 9.72
CA ALA A 174 -5.79 -10.18 9.02
C ALA A 174 -5.62 -10.53 7.51
N ASN A 175 -5.96 -11.76 7.12
CA ASN A 175 -5.90 -12.24 5.73
C ASN A 175 -7.22 -12.02 4.97
N GLY A 176 -8.19 -11.36 5.60
CA GLY A 176 -9.48 -11.02 5.03
C GLY A 176 -10.50 -12.15 5.03
N LYS A 177 -10.23 -13.29 5.68
CA LYS A 177 -11.25 -14.34 5.87
C LYS A 177 -12.22 -13.87 6.93
N TRP A 178 -13.50 -13.80 6.56
CA TRP A 178 -14.55 -13.38 7.47
C TRP A 178 -15.59 -14.49 7.69
N THR A 179 -16.24 -14.41 8.85
CA THR A 179 -17.34 -15.27 9.27
C THR A 179 -18.40 -14.40 9.94
N TYR A 180 -19.65 -14.63 9.58
CA TYR A 180 -20.82 -14.13 10.29
C TYR A 180 -21.58 -15.31 10.91
N THR A 181 -22.03 -15.16 12.15
CA THR A 181 -22.90 -16.13 12.85
C THR A 181 -24.17 -15.42 13.29
N LEU A 182 -25.31 -15.92 12.82
CA LEU A 182 -26.65 -15.44 13.18
C LEU A 182 -26.97 -15.77 14.64
N ASP A 183 -27.50 -14.81 15.37
CA ASP A 183 -28.21 -15.06 16.63
C ASP A 183 -29.64 -15.47 16.32
N ASP A 184 -29.86 -16.77 16.19
CA ASP A 184 -31.17 -17.35 15.86
C ASP A 184 -32.20 -17.17 16.99
N THR A 185 -31.80 -16.58 18.13
CA THR A 185 -32.72 -16.24 19.22
C THR A 185 -33.22 -14.80 19.16
N ASP A 186 -32.74 -14.01 18.18
CA ASP A 186 -33.18 -12.64 17.99
C ASP A 186 -34.67 -12.57 17.63
N PRO A 187 -35.52 -11.89 18.42
CA PRO A 187 -36.95 -11.75 18.14
C PRO A 187 -37.29 -11.12 16.79
N GLU A 188 -36.45 -10.24 16.25
CA GLU A 188 -36.67 -9.62 14.93
C GLU A 188 -36.39 -10.60 13.79
N VAL A 189 -35.41 -11.49 13.97
CA VAL A 189 -35.13 -12.59 13.04
C VAL A 189 -36.27 -13.61 13.09
N GLN A 190 -36.71 -13.98 14.30
CA GLN A 190 -37.82 -14.91 14.55
C GLN A 190 -39.21 -14.36 14.16
N ALA A 191 -39.28 -13.11 13.71
CA ALA A 191 -40.51 -12.50 13.22
C ALA A 191 -40.58 -12.46 11.69
N LEU A 192 -39.52 -12.89 10.98
CA LEU A 192 -39.47 -12.85 9.53
C LEU A 192 -40.34 -13.95 8.92
N GLY A 193 -41.20 -13.61 7.96
CA GLY A 193 -41.87 -14.61 7.14
C GLY A 193 -40.96 -15.17 6.04
N ALA A 194 -41.41 -16.24 5.37
CA ALA A 194 -40.62 -17.00 4.37
C ALA A 194 -40.17 -16.22 3.11
N LYS A 195 -40.45 -14.91 3.03
CA LYS A 195 -40.03 -13.99 1.95
C LYS A 195 -39.50 -12.67 2.48
N ASP A 196 -39.51 -12.48 3.79
CA ASP A 196 -38.97 -11.31 4.44
C ASP A 196 -37.48 -11.53 4.69
N PHE A 197 -36.74 -10.42 4.77
CA PHE A 197 -35.31 -10.47 5.05
C PHE A 197 -34.84 -9.22 5.78
N LEU A 198 -33.79 -9.39 6.56
CA LEU A 198 -33.01 -8.31 7.16
C LEU A 198 -31.65 -8.21 6.47
N THR A 199 -30.97 -7.08 6.66
CA THR A 199 -29.63 -6.86 6.12
C THR A 199 -28.75 -6.16 7.13
N GLU A 200 -27.58 -6.73 7.37
CA GLU A 200 -26.52 -6.12 8.17
C GLU A 200 -25.33 -5.73 7.29
N LYS A 201 -24.63 -4.66 7.68
CA LYS A 201 -23.42 -4.19 6.99
C LYS A 201 -22.29 -4.03 7.99
N PHE A 202 -21.19 -4.75 7.74
CA PHE A 202 -19.99 -4.68 8.55
C PHE A 202 -18.91 -3.90 7.80
N THR A 203 -18.39 -2.85 8.43
CA THR A 203 -17.24 -2.11 7.91
C THR A 203 -15.96 -2.82 8.30
N VAL A 204 -15.16 -3.18 7.31
CA VAL A 204 -13.81 -3.73 7.49
C VAL A 204 -12.79 -2.63 7.23
N THR A 205 -11.62 -2.70 7.86
CA THR A 205 -10.60 -1.66 7.76
C THR A 205 -9.22 -2.29 7.60
N THR A 206 -8.41 -1.75 6.72
CA THR A 206 -7.01 -2.17 6.49
C THR A 206 -6.05 -1.43 7.42
N ALA A 207 -4.76 -1.79 7.39
CA ALA A 207 -3.73 -1.18 8.23
C ALA A 207 -3.64 0.34 8.04
N ASP A 208 -3.60 0.79 6.78
CA ASP A 208 -3.58 2.20 6.32
C ASP A 208 -4.86 2.99 6.71
N GLY A 209 -5.94 2.28 7.04
CA GLY A 209 -7.23 2.89 7.38
C GLY A 209 -8.25 2.90 6.24
N THR A 210 -7.91 2.38 5.06
CA THR A 210 -8.88 2.18 3.98
C THR A 210 -10.01 1.24 4.44
N THR A 211 -11.24 1.54 4.03
CA THR A 211 -12.44 0.82 4.48
C THR A 211 -13.15 0.08 3.35
N GLY A 212 -13.66 -1.12 3.66
CA GLY A 212 -14.57 -1.88 2.81
C GLY A 212 -15.85 -2.25 3.55
N THR A 213 -16.79 -2.93 2.88
CA THR A 213 -18.06 -3.36 3.49
C THR A 213 -18.37 -4.81 3.13
N VAL A 214 -18.76 -5.59 4.14
CA VAL A 214 -19.41 -6.91 3.95
C VAL A 214 -20.90 -6.76 4.24
N THR A 215 -21.75 -7.24 3.35
CA THR A 215 -23.22 -7.19 3.51
C THR A 215 -23.80 -8.57 3.77
N ILE A 216 -24.48 -8.76 4.90
CA ILE A 216 -25.13 -10.02 5.26
C ILE A 216 -26.63 -9.89 5.02
N THR A 217 -27.22 -10.84 4.30
CA THR A 217 -28.67 -10.98 4.14
C THR A 217 -29.17 -12.13 5.01
N ILE A 218 -30.20 -11.86 5.82
CA ILE A 218 -30.82 -12.84 6.72
C ILE A 218 -32.21 -13.11 6.18
N ASN A 219 -32.46 -14.31 5.65
CA ASN A 219 -33.78 -14.66 5.14
C ASN A 219 -34.62 -15.33 6.22
N GLY A 220 -35.90 -14.97 6.29
CA GLY A 220 -36.86 -15.62 7.18
C GLY A 220 -37.32 -16.99 6.70
N THR A 221 -37.93 -17.71 7.63
CA THR A 221 -38.72 -18.93 7.40
C THR A 221 -40.17 -18.65 7.74
N ASN A 222 -41.03 -19.67 7.76
CA ASN A 222 -42.39 -19.48 8.22
C ASN A 222 -42.61 -20.35 9.43
N ASP A 223 -42.85 -19.71 10.57
CA ASP A 223 -43.11 -20.41 11.80
C ASP A 223 -44.42 -21.19 11.79
N LYS A 224 -44.42 -22.28 12.57
CA LYS A 224 -45.65 -22.99 12.84
C LYS A 224 -46.55 -22.10 13.72
N PRO A 225 -47.83 -21.93 13.36
CA PRO A 225 -48.74 -21.16 14.19
C PRO A 225 -48.87 -21.84 15.55
N THR A 226 -48.62 -21.09 16.62
CA THR A 226 -48.88 -21.57 17.98
C THR A 226 -50.29 -21.16 18.36
N ILE A 227 -51.20 -22.14 18.51
CA ILE A 227 -52.53 -21.88 19.05
C ILE A 227 -52.42 -21.79 20.57
N THR A 228 -52.65 -20.60 21.13
CA THR A 228 -52.81 -20.42 22.58
C THR A 228 -54.27 -20.09 22.88
N GLY A 229 -54.88 -20.86 23.80
CA GLY A 229 -56.29 -20.74 24.18
C GLY A 229 -56.79 -22.00 24.88
N GLN A 230 -57.75 -21.86 25.80
CA GLN A 230 -58.35 -23.00 26.49
C GLN A 230 -59.33 -23.71 25.54
N ALA A 231 -58.96 -24.91 25.07
CA ALA A 231 -59.82 -25.76 24.24
C ALA A 231 -60.86 -26.51 25.09
N ALA A 232 -61.64 -25.79 25.89
CA ALA A 232 -62.75 -26.36 26.66
C ALA A 232 -64.02 -25.56 26.38
N GLY A 233 -64.96 -26.19 25.68
CA GLY A 233 -66.36 -25.81 25.65
C GLY A 233 -67.17 -27.01 26.14
N ASP A 234 -67.93 -26.83 27.20
CA ASP A 234 -68.88 -27.85 27.64
C ASP A 234 -70.06 -27.89 26.66
N VAL A 235 -70.40 -29.07 26.15
CA VAL A 235 -71.67 -29.31 25.47
C VAL A 235 -72.58 -30.07 26.42
N THR A 236 -73.75 -29.52 26.68
CA THR A 236 -74.84 -30.23 27.37
C THR A 236 -75.84 -30.68 26.31
N GLU A 237 -76.01 -31.99 26.17
CA GLU A 237 -77.10 -32.58 25.40
C GLU A 237 -78.39 -32.47 26.23
N ASP A 238 -79.43 -31.87 25.65
CA ASP A 238 -80.74 -31.80 26.30
C ASP A 238 -81.30 -33.22 26.49
N LYS A 239 -81.65 -33.55 27.73
CA LYS A 239 -82.36 -34.81 28.03
C LYS A 239 -83.83 -34.67 27.63
N VAL A 240 -84.26 -35.57 26.75
CA VAL A 240 -85.67 -35.80 26.40
C VAL A 240 -86.40 -36.49 27.55
#